data_AF-A0A8J3PQE7-F1
#
_entry.id   AF-A0A8J3PQE7-F1
#
_cell.length_a   1.000
_cell.length_b   1.000
_cell.length_c   1.000
_cell.angle_alpha   90.00
_cell.angle_beta   90.00
_cell.angle_gamma   90.00
#
_symmetry.space_group_name_H-M   'P 1'
#
loop_
_entity.id
_entity.type
_entity.pdbx_description
1 polymer ?
#
loop_
_entity_poly.entity_id
_entity_poly.type
_entity_poly.pdbx_seq_one_letter_code
_entity_poly.pdbx_strand_id
1 'polypeptide(L)'
;MNDTVSISLTVAALVVAMVSAFIAWSSARTARASSRPGHIQNLFLANQAALDHPELWIDVHGIPAGTSERDARALVYLSILLDGYLVAHNLHVRGDFDRMLRYMKRDGDSLCRMLAIPENVARWEIVKKHSYGDFEPGFVAAVDALIAHEQAKRSDLPASP
;
A
#
# COMPACT_ATOMS: atom_id res chain seq x y z
N MET A 1 6.03 -36.21 -39.87
CA MET A 1 6.25 -36.08 -38.41
C MET A 1 6.06 -34.65 -37.90
N ASN A 2 5.26 -33.80 -38.56
CA ASN A 2 5.10 -32.38 -38.16
C ASN A 2 3.69 -32.00 -37.69
N ASP A 3 2.65 -32.70 -38.11
CA ASP A 3 1.27 -32.28 -37.84
C ASP A 3 0.85 -32.56 -36.39
N THR A 4 1.26 -33.70 -35.84
CA THR A 4 0.91 -34.10 -34.46
C THR A 4 1.54 -33.15 -33.43
N VAL A 5 2.80 -32.76 -33.62
CA VAL A 5 3.51 -31.82 -32.73
C VAL A 5 2.90 -30.42 -32.82
N SER A 6 2.53 -29.97 -34.02
CA SER A 6 1.86 -28.68 -34.24
C SER A 6 0.47 -28.62 -33.59
N ILE A 7 -0.31 -29.70 -33.68
CA ILE A 7 -1.61 -29.83 -33.01
C ILE A 7 -1.41 -29.81 -31.48
N SER A 8 -0.45 -30.55 -30.94
CA SER A 8 -0.16 -30.54 -29.49
C SER A 8 0.22 -29.16 -28.96
N LEU A 9 1.07 -28.42 -29.71
CA LEU A 9 1.48 -27.06 -29.36
C LEU A 9 0.30 -26.07 -29.40
N THR A 10 -0.55 -26.21 -30.41
CA THR A 10 -1.73 -25.34 -30.56
C THR A 10 -2.74 -25.57 -29.44
N VAL A 11 -2.94 -26.82 -29.03
CA VAL A 11 -3.80 -27.17 -27.88
C VAL A 11 -3.22 -26.63 -26.58
N ALA A 12 -1.91 -26.77 -26.35
CA ALA A 12 -1.26 -26.22 -25.17
C ALA A 12 -1.38 -24.68 -25.10
N ALA A 13 -1.15 -24.00 -26.22
CA ALA A 13 -1.30 -22.54 -26.31
C ALA A 13 -2.75 -22.10 -26.06
N LEU A 14 -3.73 -22.84 -26.56
CA LEU A 14 -5.15 -22.56 -26.33
C LEU A 14 -5.50 -22.71 -24.85
N VAL A 15 -5.01 -23.77 -24.19
CA VAL A 15 -5.23 -23.98 -22.75
C VAL A 15 -4.61 -22.84 -21.94
N VAL A 16 -3.38 -22.43 -22.24
CA VAL A 16 -2.73 -21.29 -21.57
C VAL A 16 -3.54 -20.01 -21.77
N ALA A 17 -3.97 -19.71 -23.00
CA ALA A 17 -4.78 -18.53 -23.29
C ALA A 17 -6.13 -18.55 -22.54
N MET A 18 -6.79 -19.70 -22.43
CA MET A 18 -8.02 -19.86 -21.66
C MET A 18 -7.80 -19.64 -20.16
N VAL A 19 -6.71 -20.16 -19.61
CA VAL A 19 -6.35 -19.95 -18.19
C VAL A 19 -6.03 -18.47 -17.92
N SER A 20 -5.24 -17.83 -18.78
CA SER A 20 -4.93 -16.41 -18.66
C SER A 20 -6.18 -15.53 -18.77
N ALA A 21 -7.09 -15.84 -19.69
CA ALA A 21 -8.36 -15.13 -19.84
C ALA A 21 -9.27 -15.33 -18.62
N PHE A 22 -9.29 -16.54 -18.05
CA PHE A 22 -10.03 -16.84 -16.82
C PHE A 22 -9.48 -16.07 -15.61
N ILE A 23 -8.15 -16.05 -15.44
CA ILE A 23 -7.49 -15.28 -14.38
C ILE A 23 -7.79 -13.79 -14.56
N ALA A 24 -7.61 -13.23 -15.77
CA ALA A 24 -7.90 -11.84 -16.06
C ALA A 24 -9.38 -11.48 -15.80
N TRP A 25 -10.32 -12.35 -16.18
CA TRP A 25 -11.74 -12.18 -15.88
C TRP A 25 -12.04 -12.25 -14.38
N SER A 26 -11.43 -13.20 -13.65
CA SER A 26 -11.58 -13.30 -12.20
C SER A 26 -11.02 -12.07 -11.50
N SER A 27 -9.85 -11.57 -11.94
CA SER A 27 -9.22 -10.37 -11.40
C SER A 27 -10.06 -9.13 -11.71
N ALA A 28 -10.60 -9.01 -12.92
CA ALA A 28 -11.51 -7.93 -13.29
C ALA A 28 -12.85 -8.00 -12.53
N ARG A 29 -13.36 -9.20 -12.26
CA ARG A 29 -14.56 -9.43 -11.45
C ARG A 29 -14.31 -9.09 -9.99
N THR A 30 -13.17 -9.48 -9.43
CA THR A 30 -12.75 -9.13 -8.07
C THR A 30 -12.48 -7.62 -7.95
N ALA A 31 -11.89 -6.99 -8.95
CA ALA A 31 -11.70 -5.53 -9.01
C ALA A 31 -13.01 -4.75 -9.19
N ARG A 32 -14.04 -5.35 -9.82
CA ARG A 32 -15.40 -4.78 -9.88
C ARG A 32 -16.22 -5.05 -8.63
N ALA A 33 -15.99 -6.19 -7.97
CA ALA A 33 -16.69 -6.62 -6.76
C ALA A 33 -16.00 -6.12 -5.48
N SER A 34 -14.79 -5.54 -5.58
CA SER A 34 -14.13 -4.81 -4.51
C SER A 34 -14.86 -3.50 -4.25
N SER A 35 -16.03 -3.63 -3.64
CA SER A 35 -16.39 -2.76 -2.54
C SER A 35 -15.18 -2.62 -1.61
N ARG A 36 -14.95 -1.43 -1.04
CA ARG A 36 -13.86 -1.10 -0.11
C ARG A 36 -13.38 -2.27 0.79
N PRO A 37 -14.25 -3.13 1.38
CA PRO A 37 -13.83 -4.27 2.20
C PRO A 37 -12.98 -5.34 1.49
N GLY A 38 -13.28 -5.66 0.22
CA GLY A 38 -12.56 -6.71 -0.51
C GLY A 38 -11.15 -6.28 -0.95
N HIS A 39 -10.97 -5.00 -1.25
CA HIS A 39 -9.65 -4.45 -1.55
C HIS A 39 -8.76 -4.44 -0.29
N ILE A 40 -9.34 -4.05 0.85
CA ILE A 40 -8.69 -4.05 2.16
C ILE A 40 -8.24 -5.45 2.58
N GLN A 41 -9.09 -6.47 2.40
CA GLN A 41 -8.75 -7.84 2.77
C GLN A 41 -7.64 -8.41 1.88
N ASN A 42 -7.64 -8.08 0.58
CA ASN A 42 -6.56 -8.46 -0.33
C ASN A 42 -5.23 -7.75 0.00
N LEU A 43 -5.28 -6.48 0.44
CA LEU A 43 -4.11 -5.75 0.95
C LEU A 43 -3.52 -6.41 2.20
N PHE A 44 -4.36 -6.83 3.17
CA PHE A 44 -3.87 -7.51 4.37
C PHE A 44 -3.19 -8.84 4.05
N LEU A 45 -3.78 -9.65 3.18
CA LEU A 45 -3.20 -10.93 2.76
C LEU A 45 -1.91 -10.73 1.94
N ALA A 46 -1.87 -9.73 1.07
CA ALA A 46 -0.68 -9.38 0.31
C ALA A 46 0.46 -8.93 1.24
N ASN A 47 0.15 -8.08 2.22
CA ASN A 47 1.09 -7.63 3.25
C ASN A 47 1.63 -8.79 4.10
N GLN A 48 0.76 -9.70 4.52
CA GLN A 48 1.16 -10.88 5.28
C GLN A 48 2.07 -11.79 4.46
N ALA A 49 1.70 -12.07 3.20
CA ALA A 49 2.53 -12.85 2.28
C ALA A 49 3.89 -12.17 2.05
N ALA A 50 3.94 -10.85 1.93
CA ALA A 50 5.18 -10.10 1.77
C ALA A 50 6.07 -10.24 3.01
N LEU A 51 5.51 -10.22 4.22
CA LEU A 51 6.31 -10.43 5.45
C LEU A 51 6.94 -11.82 5.53
N ASP A 52 6.22 -12.85 5.09
CA ASP A 52 6.70 -14.24 5.09
C ASP A 52 7.66 -14.54 3.93
N HIS A 53 7.53 -13.80 2.81
CA HIS A 53 8.28 -13.97 1.57
C HIS A 53 8.89 -12.63 1.11
N PRO A 54 10.11 -12.28 1.57
CA PRO A 54 10.79 -11.02 1.23
C PRO A 54 10.93 -10.74 -0.27
N GLU A 55 10.97 -11.79 -1.09
CA GLU A 55 10.99 -11.70 -2.54
C GLU A 55 9.75 -11.01 -3.12
N LEU A 56 8.62 -11.03 -2.41
CA LEU A 56 7.35 -10.40 -2.83
C LEU A 56 7.27 -8.91 -2.48
N TRP A 57 8.24 -8.35 -1.75
CA TRP A 57 8.23 -6.94 -1.35
C TRP A 57 8.18 -5.98 -2.54
N ILE A 58 8.88 -6.31 -3.62
CA ILE A 58 8.88 -5.52 -4.86
C ILE A 58 7.50 -5.53 -5.50
N ASP A 59 6.89 -6.71 -5.62
CA ASP A 59 5.62 -6.88 -6.32
C ASP A 59 4.42 -6.35 -5.53
N VAL A 60 4.43 -6.52 -4.21
CA VAL A 60 3.32 -6.10 -3.32
C VAL A 60 3.39 -4.61 -3.01
N HIS A 61 4.58 -4.07 -2.73
CA HIS A 61 4.74 -2.69 -2.25
C HIS A 61 5.41 -1.76 -3.27
N GLY A 62 5.75 -2.25 -4.46
CA GLY A 62 6.40 -1.44 -5.51
C GLY A 62 7.81 -0.98 -5.13
N ILE A 63 8.52 -1.72 -4.25
CA ILE A 63 9.82 -1.31 -3.74
C ILE A 63 10.86 -1.29 -4.87
N PRO A 64 11.65 -0.21 -5.04
CA PRO A 64 12.66 -0.14 -6.10
C PRO A 64 13.68 -1.29 -6.03
N ALA A 65 14.01 -1.86 -7.19
CA ALA A 65 15.07 -2.85 -7.31
C ALA A 65 16.41 -2.26 -6.83
N GLY A 66 17.08 -2.94 -5.91
CA GLY A 66 18.33 -2.47 -5.28
C GLY A 66 18.15 -1.77 -3.93
N THR A 67 16.92 -1.62 -3.43
CA THR A 67 16.67 -1.20 -2.05
C THR A 67 17.30 -2.18 -1.07
N SER A 68 17.99 -1.69 -0.04
CA SER A 68 18.57 -2.54 0.99
C SER A 68 17.48 -3.35 1.70
N GLU A 69 17.79 -4.57 2.14
CA GLU A 69 16.79 -5.41 2.83
C GLU A 69 16.20 -4.71 4.07
N ARG A 70 17.04 -3.95 4.79
CA ARG A 70 16.61 -3.14 5.94
C ARG A 70 15.60 -2.07 5.54
N ASP A 71 15.87 -1.32 4.46
CA ASP A 71 14.98 -0.25 4.01
C ASP A 71 13.70 -0.79 3.37
N ALA A 72 13.79 -1.93 2.67
CA ALA A 72 12.65 -2.63 2.13
C ALA A 72 11.69 -3.06 3.25
N ARG A 73 12.21 -3.69 4.32
CA ARG A 73 11.40 -3.99 5.52
C ARG A 73 10.76 -2.73 6.09
N ALA A 74 11.52 -1.64 6.23
CA ALA A 74 11.00 -0.40 6.78
C ALA A 74 9.85 0.20 5.93
N LEU A 75 9.93 0.10 4.60
CA LEU A 75 8.86 0.48 3.68
C LEU A 75 7.62 -0.40 3.85
N VAL A 76 7.80 -1.72 3.92
CA VAL A 76 6.71 -2.68 4.17
C VAL A 76 6.02 -2.38 5.48
N TYR A 77 6.77 -2.23 6.57
CA TYR A 77 6.21 -1.89 7.89
C TYR A 77 5.41 -0.59 7.86
N LEU A 78 5.92 0.44 7.19
CA LEU A 78 5.20 1.71 7.04
C LEU A 78 3.90 1.53 6.25
N SER A 79 3.94 0.79 5.14
CA SER A 79 2.76 0.49 4.31
C SER A 79 1.69 -0.24 5.11
N ILE A 80 2.06 -1.29 5.85
CA ILE A 80 1.15 -2.09 6.67
C ILE A 80 0.48 -1.23 7.74
N LEU A 81 1.26 -0.37 8.38
CA LEU A 81 0.75 0.50 9.43
C LEU A 81 -0.25 1.50 8.85
N LEU A 82 0.07 2.15 7.73
CA LEU A 82 -0.81 3.09 7.05
C LEU A 82 -2.08 2.42 6.54
N ASP A 83 -2.00 1.19 6.04
CA ASP A 83 -3.16 0.37 5.69
C ASP A 83 -4.05 0.14 6.91
N GLY A 84 -3.47 -0.22 8.05
CA GLY A 84 -4.19 -0.37 9.31
C GLY A 84 -5.00 0.88 9.68
N TYR A 85 -4.40 2.07 9.55
CA TYR A 85 -5.09 3.34 9.80
C TYR A 85 -6.17 3.65 8.76
N LEU A 86 -5.88 3.44 7.48
CA LEU A 86 -6.85 3.61 6.39
C LEU A 86 -8.09 2.73 6.64
N VAL A 87 -7.89 1.47 7.02
CA VAL A 87 -8.96 0.51 7.30
C VAL A 87 -9.74 0.89 8.55
N ALA A 88 -9.04 1.13 9.66
CA ALA A 88 -9.66 1.49 10.93
C ALA A 88 -10.53 2.74 10.76
N HIS A 89 -10.05 3.76 10.05
CA HIS A 89 -10.80 4.99 9.84
C HIS A 89 -11.86 4.90 8.75
N ASN A 90 -11.68 4.10 7.71
CA ASN A 90 -12.80 3.79 6.80
C ASN A 90 -13.96 3.10 7.54
N LEU A 91 -13.66 2.24 8.51
CA LEU A 91 -14.68 1.58 9.35
C LEU A 91 -15.30 2.53 10.39
N HIS A 92 -14.49 3.34 11.09
CA HIS A 92 -14.95 4.17 12.21
C HIS A 92 -15.55 5.51 11.79
N VAL A 93 -14.99 6.15 10.76
CA VAL A 93 -15.41 7.49 10.31
C VAL A 93 -15.96 7.50 8.88
N ARG A 94 -16.27 6.32 8.31
CA ARG A 94 -16.85 6.17 6.97
C ARG A 94 -16.04 6.86 5.85
N GLY A 95 -14.72 6.98 6.05
CA GLY A 95 -13.82 7.67 5.11
C GLY A 95 -13.76 9.20 5.27
N ASP A 96 -14.26 9.76 6.37
CA ASP A 96 -14.05 11.17 6.73
C ASP A 96 -12.61 11.37 7.26
N PHE A 97 -11.66 11.51 6.33
CA PHE A 97 -10.25 11.69 6.64
C PHE A 97 -9.92 13.06 7.27
N ASP A 98 -10.78 14.06 7.10
CA ASP A 98 -10.64 15.34 7.81
C ASP A 98 -10.90 15.16 9.31
N ARG A 99 -11.86 14.31 9.66
CA ARG A 99 -12.11 13.95 11.05
C ARG A 99 -10.96 13.13 11.66
N MET A 100 -10.39 12.20 10.89
CA MET A 100 -9.15 11.49 11.27
C MET A 100 -8.03 12.50 11.56
N LEU A 101 -7.77 13.41 10.63
CA LEU A 101 -6.76 14.46 10.74
C LEU A 101 -6.93 15.29 12.02
N ARG A 102 -8.16 15.74 12.32
CA ARG A 102 -8.44 16.51 13.54
C ARG A 102 -8.17 15.72 14.82
N TYR A 103 -8.58 14.46 14.88
CA TYR A 103 -8.34 13.62 16.06
C TYR A 103 -6.85 13.36 16.28
N MET A 104 -6.14 12.99 15.22
CA MET A 104 -4.72 12.66 15.30
C MET A 104 -3.85 13.88 15.66
N LYS A 105 -4.22 15.08 15.19
CA LYS A 105 -3.57 16.34 15.61
C LYS A 105 -3.82 16.66 17.08
N ARG A 106 -5.07 16.48 17.55
CA ARG A 106 -5.45 16.81 18.93
C ARG A 106 -4.81 15.86 19.94
N ASP A 107 -4.88 14.56 19.67
CA ASP A 107 -4.49 13.54 20.64
C ASP A 107 -2.98 13.24 20.61
N GLY A 108 -2.25 13.85 19.67
CA GLY A 108 -0.80 13.74 19.57
C GLY A 108 -0.36 12.30 19.35
N ASP A 109 -0.96 11.64 18.36
CA ASP A 109 -0.78 10.21 18.15
C ASP A 109 0.68 9.86 17.81
N SER A 110 1.11 8.70 18.30
CA SER A 110 2.41 8.09 18.05
C SER A 110 2.74 8.01 16.55
N LEU A 111 1.73 7.78 15.71
CA LEU A 111 1.86 7.79 14.26
C LEU A 111 2.34 9.14 13.72
N CYS A 112 1.76 10.27 14.17
CA CYS A 112 2.15 11.61 13.72
C CYS A 112 3.64 11.88 13.98
N ARG A 113 4.10 11.53 15.18
CA ARG A 113 5.51 11.67 15.56
C ARG A 113 6.43 10.78 14.74
N MET A 114 5.99 9.55 14.44
CA MET A 114 6.76 8.61 13.62
C MET A 114 6.86 9.09 12.17
N LEU A 115 5.75 9.55 11.57
CA LEU A 115 5.71 10.01 10.18
C LEU A 115 6.57 11.26 9.96
N ALA A 116 6.67 12.14 10.96
CA ALA A 116 7.48 13.36 10.86
C ALA A 116 9.00 13.15 10.94
N ILE A 117 9.47 11.91 11.14
CA ILE A 117 10.89 11.56 11.08
C ILE A 117 11.36 11.65 9.61
N PRO A 118 12.46 12.35 9.27
CA PRO A 118 12.87 12.59 7.89
C PRO A 118 12.95 11.33 7.02
N GLU A 119 13.47 10.24 7.57
CA GLU A 119 13.57 8.96 6.88
C GLU A 119 12.18 8.36 6.57
N ASN A 120 11.20 8.58 7.45
CA ASN A 120 9.84 8.11 7.24
C ASN A 120 9.05 9.00 6.29
N VAL A 121 9.36 10.29 6.21
CA VAL A 121 8.82 11.17 5.17
C VAL A 121 9.32 10.72 3.78
N ALA A 122 10.61 10.41 3.65
CA ALA A 122 11.15 9.88 2.40
C ALA A 122 10.50 8.54 2.00
N ARG A 123 10.27 7.65 2.98
CA ARG A 123 9.54 6.39 2.77
C ARG A 123 8.07 6.62 2.40
N TRP A 124 7.42 7.60 3.02
CA TRP A 124 6.05 7.98 2.70
C TRP A 124 5.92 8.41 1.24
N GLU A 125 6.83 9.22 0.70
CA GLU A 125 6.76 9.63 -0.71
C GLU A 125 6.85 8.44 -1.68
N ILE A 126 7.60 7.40 -1.33
CA ILE A 126 7.64 6.15 -2.09
C ILE A 126 6.28 5.43 -1.98
N VAL A 127 5.82 5.16 -0.76
CA VAL A 127 4.56 4.43 -0.51
C VAL A 127 3.35 5.15 -1.11
N LYS A 128 3.29 6.47 -0.98
CA LYS A 128 2.25 7.34 -1.56
C LYS A 128 2.11 7.12 -3.06
N LYS A 129 3.23 7.08 -3.80
CA LYS A 129 3.25 6.89 -5.25
C LYS A 129 2.77 5.49 -5.66
N HIS A 130 3.11 4.46 -4.90
CA HIS A 130 2.88 3.07 -5.29
C HIS A 130 1.56 2.49 -4.78
N SER A 131 1.14 2.88 -3.57
CA SER A 131 0.02 2.22 -2.87
C SER A 131 -1.25 3.07 -2.78
N TYR A 132 -1.15 4.41 -2.80
CA TYR A 132 -2.30 5.28 -2.48
C TYR A 132 -2.63 6.37 -3.51
N GLY A 133 -1.70 6.71 -4.40
CA GLY A 133 -1.73 7.92 -5.23
C GLY A 133 -3.07 8.21 -5.91
N ASP A 134 -3.60 7.26 -6.65
CA ASP A 134 -4.87 7.44 -7.39
C ASP A 134 -6.10 6.92 -6.63
N PHE A 135 -5.90 6.13 -5.57
CA PHE A 135 -6.96 5.33 -4.96
C PHE A 135 -7.63 5.99 -3.76
N GLU A 136 -6.91 6.77 -2.96
CA GLU A 136 -7.46 7.41 -1.74
C GLU A 136 -6.85 8.82 -1.51
N PRO A 137 -7.17 9.82 -2.36
CA PRO A 137 -6.57 11.16 -2.30
C PRO A 137 -6.84 11.89 -0.98
N GLY A 138 -7.99 11.63 -0.35
CA GLY A 138 -8.32 12.20 0.96
C GLY A 138 -7.44 11.68 2.09
N PHE A 139 -7.07 10.39 2.05
CA PHE A 139 -6.13 9.80 3.01
C PHE A 139 -4.73 10.37 2.82
N VAL A 140 -4.27 10.45 1.56
CA VAL A 140 -2.98 11.05 1.20
C VAL A 140 -2.87 12.49 1.72
N ALA A 141 -3.88 13.32 1.46
CA ALA A 141 -3.90 14.70 1.93
C ALA A 141 -3.89 14.80 3.46
N ALA A 142 -4.57 13.89 4.16
CA ALA A 142 -4.56 13.86 5.62
C ALA A 142 -3.19 13.48 6.17
N VAL A 143 -2.52 12.46 5.61
CA VAL A 143 -1.17 12.05 6.02
C VAL A 143 -0.16 13.17 5.78
N ASP A 144 -0.19 13.80 4.61
CA ASP A 144 0.66 14.96 4.29
C ASP A 144 0.45 16.11 5.30
N ALA A 145 -0.81 16.39 5.65
CA ALA A 145 -1.17 17.42 6.63
C ALA A 145 -0.78 17.08 8.08
N LEU A 146 -0.64 15.79 8.42
CA LEU A 146 -0.11 15.34 9.72
C LEU A 146 1.41 15.52 9.79
N ILE A 147 2.12 15.13 8.72
CA ILE A 147 3.57 15.31 8.61
C ILE A 147 3.93 16.79 8.75
N ALA A 148 3.28 17.66 7.95
CA ALA A 148 3.54 19.09 7.98
C ALA A 148 3.26 19.73 9.35
N HIS A 149 2.16 19.31 10.01
CA HIS A 149 1.80 19.81 11.34
C HIS A 149 2.87 19.48 12.38
N GLU A 150 3.35 18.23 12.38
CA GLU A 150 4.29 17.79 13.41
C GLU A 150 5.73 18.26 13.14
N GLN A 151 6.10 18.46 11.86
CA GLN A 151 7.33 19.16 11.50
C GLN A 151 7.33 20.62 11.96
N ALA A 152 6.24 21.37 11.72
CA ALA A 152 6.11 22.75 12.18
C ALA A 152 6.25 22.86 13.71
N LYS A 153 5.56 21.97 14.44
CA LYS A 153 5.66 21.90 15.91
C LYS A 153 7.09 21.64 16.40
N ARG A 154 7.88 20.85 15.67
CA ARG A 154 9.29 20.58 16.01
C ARG A 154 10.21 21.75 15.71
N SER A 155 9.95 22.49 14.64
CA SER A 155 10.68 23.72 14.32
C SER A 155 10.46 24.83 15.33
N ASP A 156 9.29 24.86 15.97
CA ASP A 156 8.94 25.82 17.02
C ASP A 156 9.50 25.45 18.41
N LEU A 157 10.05 24.24 18.56
CA LEU A 157 10.73 23.85 19.81
C LEU A 157 12.12 24.49 19.86
N PRO A 158 12.51 25.12 20.97
CA PRO A 158 13.87 25.61 21.14
C PRO A 158 14.83 24.43 20.97
N ALA A 159 15.90 24.63 20.18
CA ALA A 159 16.95 23.63 20.04
C ALA A 159 17.37 23.17 21.43
N SER A 160 17.16 21.89 21.75
CA SER A 160 17.58 21.35 23.03
C SER A 160 19.10 21.54 23.18
N PRO A 161 19.57 22.11 24.30
CA PRO A 161 20.99 22.35 24.55
C PRO A 161 21.79 21.05 24.67
#